data_AF-A0A2N2XJ24-F1
#
_entry.id   AF-A0A2N2XJ24-F1
#
_cell.length_a   1.000
_cell.length_b   1.000
_cell.length_c   1.000
_cell.angle_alpha   90.00
_cell.angle_beta   90.00
_cell.angle_gamma   90.00
#
_symmetry.space_group_name_H-M   'P 1'
#
loop_
_entity.id
_entity.type
_entity.pdbx_description
1 polymer ?
#
loop_
_entity_poly.entity_id
_entity_poly.type
_entity_poly.pdbx_seq_one_letter_code
_entity_poly.pdbx_strand_id
1 'polypeptide(L)'
;MRSIMRNKLFTVINVVGLSIGIGVAVMIFLYVEYERGFDRFHQKADRIYRIVQESVNAEGVEQDGSIPFPIGHALRTDYPGMVLTRYFNDAVQDVVVGERVFQLENILYVDSVFFNIFDYQWYKGNPESCLRQPSSTVLTRSTAIKLFGEADPIGKIIKFGKGKSVTVTGILEDPPKQSSNPFSVVIPIGFLDRDYMGFDYDKFSTTLSGFECCVLLKENESPMETDSRLAQVHTKYREEGGAPNNRRYYLMPLTQTHFEPEFSSISNMYSTSRMTLRVYVLIGILILGVGIVNFVNLATA
;
A
#
# COMPACT_ATOMS: atom_id res chain seq x y z
N MET A 1 -4.73 -32.51 -44.26
CA MET A 1 -3.50 -33.27 -43.89
C MET A 1 -2.46 -33.39 -45.01
N ARG A 2 -2.80 -33.60 -46.30
CA ARG A 2 -1.80 -33.65 -47.39
C ARG A 2 -1.05 -32.32 -47.65
N SER A 3 -1.65 -31.15 -47.35
CA SER A 3 -1.00 -29.83 -47.49
C SER A 3 0.09 -29.59 -46.42
N ILE A 4 -0.18 -29.96 -45.16
CA ILE A 4 0.74 -29.79 -44.00
C ILE A 4 2.06 -30.56 -44.20
N MET A 5 2.03 -31.68 -44.93
CA MET A 5 3.22 -32.49 -45.20
C MET A 5 4.13 -31.90 -46.28
N ARG A 6 3.66 -30.94 -47.09
CA ARG A 6 4.41 -30.39 -48.23
C ARG A 6 5.26 -29.16 -47.86
N ASN A 7 4.90 -28.42 -46.80
CA ASN A 7 5.60 -27.23 -46.30
C ASN A 7 5.91 -27.30 -44.79
N LYS A 8 6.46 -28.42 -44.32
CA LYS A 8 6.70 -28.69 -42.88
C LYS A 8 7.47 -27.59 -42.16
N LEU A 9 8.50 -27.00 -42.79
CA LEU A 9 9.29 -25.92 -42.18
C LEU A 9 8.44 -24.66 -41.96
N PHE A 10 7.62 -24.28 -42.94
CA PHE A 10 6.75 -23.11 -42.85
C PHE A 10 5.62 -23.31 -41.83
N THR A 11 5.06 -24.52 -41.74
CA THR A 11 4.08 -24.85 -40.69
C THR A 11 4.71 -24.80 -39.30
N VAL A 12 5.92 -25.34 -39.11
CA VAL A 12 6.61 -25.32 -37.82
C VAL A 12 6.91 -23.89 -37.38
N ILE A 13 7.47 -23.05 -38.26
CA ILE A 13 7.78 -21.65 -37.94
C ILE A 13 6.52 -20.89 -37.50
N ASN A 14 5.40 -21.05 -38.22
CA ASN A 14 4.16 -20.36 -37.88
C ASN A 14 3.51 -20.87 -36.59
N VAL A 15 3.48 -22.19 -36.37
CA VAL A 15 2.93 -22.76 -35.13
C VAL A 15 3.76 -22.33 -33.92
N VAL A 16 5.10 -22.32 -34.04
CA VAL A 16 5.98 -21.82 -32.99
C VAL A 16 5.75 -20.32 -32.76
N GLY A 17 5.68 -19.52 -33.82
CA GLY A 17 5.40 -18.08 -33.73
C GLY A 17 4.06 -17.76 -33.07
N LEU A 18 2.99 -18.48 -33.43
CA LEU A 18 1.67 -18.34 -32.81
C LEU A 18 1.71 -18.76 -31.34
N SER A 19 2.36 -19.88 -31.02
CA SER A 19 2.46 -20.37 -29.64
C SER A 19 3.21 -19.39 -28.75
N ILE A 20 4.31 -18.80 -29.25
CA ILE A 20 5.05 -17.75 -28.54
C ILE A 20 4.18 -16.50 -28.39
N GLY A 21 3.51 -16.06 -29.46
CA GLY A 21 2.63 -14.88 -29.42
C GLY A 21 1.49 -15.01 -28.41
N ILE A 22 0.82 -16.16 -28.37
CA ILE A 22 -0.21 -16.47 -27.38
C ILE A 22 0.41 -16.52 -25.97
N GLY A 23 1.55 -17.19 -25.80
CA GLY A 23 2.23 -17.28 -24.50
C GLY A 23 2.59 -15.92 -23.92
N VAL A 24 3.15 -15.02 -24.73
CA VAL A 24 3.48 -13.64 -24.34
C VAL A 24 2.21 -12.85 -24.01
N ALA A 25 1.17 -12.94 -24.84
CA ALA A 25 -0.09 -12.23 -24.56
C ALA A 25 -0.76 -12.71 -23.26
N VAL A 26 -0.75 -14.02 -22.99
CA VAL A 26 -1.25 -14.58 -21.73
C VAL A 26 -0.45 -14.07 -20.54
N MET A 27 0.89 -14.04 -20.62
CA MET A 27 1.72 -13.47 -19.56
C MET A 27 1.39 -11.99 -19.30
N ILE A 28 1.19 -11.20 -20.36
CA ILE A 28 0.78 -9.79 -20.25
C ILE A 28 -0.58 -9.66 -19.53
N PHE A 29 -1.57 -10.47 -19.91
CA PHE A 29 -2.89 -10.40 -19.27
C PHE A 29 -2.86 -10.87 -17.82
N LEU A 30 -2.08 -11.90 -17.51
CA LEU A 30 -1.87 -12.33 -16.11
C LEU A 30 -1.19 -11.24 -15.28
N TYR A 31 -0.21 -10.53 -15.85
CA TYR A 31 0.41 -9.38 -15.20
C TYR A 31 -0.61 -8.27 -14.97
N VAL A 32 -1.43 -7.90 -15.96
CA VAL A 32 -2.46 -6.87 -15.80
C VAL A 32 -3.48 -7.24 -14.72
N GLU A 33 -3.93 -8.50 -14.67
CA GLU A 33 -4.84 -8.98 -13.63
C GLU A 33 -4.17 -9.00 -12.25
N TYR A 34 -2.88 -9.34 -12.18
CA TYR A 34 -2.10 -9.21 -10.95
C TYR A 34 -2.07 -7.76 -10.46
N GLU A 35 -1.76 -6.79 -11.32
CA GLU A 35 -1.73 -5.38 -10.96
C GLU A 35 -3.11 -4.86 -10.51
N ARG A 36 -4.19 -5.29 -11.17
CA ARG A 36 -5.58 -4.94 -10.81
C ARG A 36 -6.05 -5.51 -9.47
N GLY A 37 -5.38 -6.54 -8.96
CA GLY A 37 -5.68 -7.22 -7.71
C GLY A 37 -5.25 -6.47 -6.44
N PHE A 38 -4.48 -5.37 -6.58
CA PHE A 38 -3.94 -4.64 -5.43
C PHE A 38 -5.03 -4.18 -4.45
N ASP A 39 -4.78 -4.45 -3.17
CA ASP A 39 -5.62 -4.16 -1.99
C ASP A 39 -7.03 -4.77 -1.97
N ARG A 40 -7.39 -5.57 -2.98
CA ARG A 40 -8.73 -6.20 -3.07
C ARG A 40 -8.95 -7.35 -2.10
N PHE A 41 -7.93 -7.79 -1.38
CA PHE A 41 -8.05 -8.85 -0.37
C PHE A 41 -8.73 -8.38 0.92
N HIS A 42 -8.85 -7.06 1.13
CA HIS A 42 -9.62 -6.51 2.24
C HIS A 42 -11.13 -6.63 1.96
N GLN A 43 -11.89 -7.15 2.92
CA GLN A 43 -13.33 -7.37 2.85
C GLN A 43 -14.11 -6.07 2.61
N LYS A 44 -13.54 -4.93 3.02
CA LYS A 44 -14.15 -3.60 2.95
C LYS A 44 -13.46 -2.70 1.92
N ALA A 45 -12.67 -3.26 0.99
CA ALA A 45 -11.82 -2.50 0.07
C ALA A 45 -12.58 -1.43 -0.74
N ASP A 46 -13.86 -1.66 -1.03
CA ASP A 46 -14.76 -0.73 -1.74
C ASP A 46 -15.14 0.52 -0.91
N ARG A 47 -14.98 0.47 0.41
CA ARG A 47 -15.33 1.54 1.35
C ARG A 47 -14.14 2.13 2.11
N ILE A 48 -12.94 1.64 1.86
CA ILE A 48 -11.71 2.19 2.44
C ILE A 48 -11.16 3.25 1.50
N TYR A 49 -10.93 4.44 2.04
CA TYR A 49 -10.38 5.57 1.30
C TYR A 49 -9.17 6.13 2.04
N ARG A 50 -8.07 6.35 1.32
CA ARG A 50 -6.93 7.15 1.80
C ARG A 50 -7.30 8.63 1.74
N ILE A 51 -6.91 9.39 2.75
CA ILE A 51 -6.91 10.84 2.68
C ILE A 51 -5.62 11.25 1.98
N VAL A 52 -5.74 11.95 0.86
CA VAL A 52 -4.60 12.48 0.10
C VAL A 52 -4.67 14.00 0.04
N GLN A 53 -3.57 14.63 -0.33
CA GLN A 53 -3.51 16.08 -0.52
C GLN A 53 -3.00 16.46 -1.92
N GLU A 54 -3.48 17.60 -2.39
CA GLU A 54 -2.90 18.30 -3.54
C GLU A 54 -2.74 19.79 -3.21
N SER A 55 -1.73 20.44 -3.78
CA SER A 55 -1.54 21.89 -3.70
C SER A 55 -1.16 22.47 -5.07
N VAL A 56 -1.77 23.60 -5.42
CA VAL A 56 -1.55 24.26 -6.73
C VAL A 56 -0.65 25.47 -6.59
N ASN A 57 0.63 25.34 -6.91
CA ASN A 57 1.62 26.42 -6.85
C ASN A 57 1.91 27.01 -8.26
N ALA A 58 2.87 27.93 -8.35
CA ALA A 58 3.23 28.56 -9.63
C ALA A 58 3.88 27.58 -10.63
N GLU A 59 4.39 26.46 -10.14
CA GLU A 59 5.10 25.42 -10.92
C GLU A 59 4.15 24.30 -11.37
N GLY A 60 2.97 24.18 -10.76
CA GLY A 60 1.93 23.21 -11.15
C GLY A 60 1.13 22.68 -9.97
N VAL A 61 0.61 21.47 -10.15
CA VAL A 61 -0.09 20.71 -9.09
C VAL A 61 0.91 19.77 -8.44
N GLU A 62 1.10 19.91 -7.15
CA GLU A 62 1.85 18.98 -6.30
C GLU A 62 0.85 18.04 -5.63
N GLN A 63 1.12 16.75 -5.66
CA GLN A 63 0.29 15.69 -5.09
C GLN A 63 1.12 14.93 -4.06
N ASP A 64 0.50 14.55 -2.95
CA ASP A 64 1.17 13.81 -1.88
C ASP A 64 0.13 12.97 -1.10
N GLY A 65 0.51 11.72 -0.79
CA GLY A 65 -0.30 10.83 0.04
C GLY A 65 -0.10 11.05 1.54
N SER A 66 0.93 11.79 1.92
CA SER A 66 1.25 12.12 3.30
C SER A 66 0.31 13.21 3.82
N ILE A 67 -0.05 13.14 5.10
CA ILE A 67 -0.93 14.14 5.72
C ILE A 67 -0.36 14.61 7.06
N PRO A 68 -0.83 15.76 7.59
CA PRO A 68 -0.39 16.20 8.92
C PRO A 68 -0.82 15.23 10.01
N PHE A 69 0.07 14.95 10.97
CA PHE A 69 -0.22 14.07 12.12
C PHE A 69 -1.54 14.38 12.87
N PRO A 70 -1.88 15.66 13.16
CA PRO A 70 -3.09 15.97 13.93
C PRO A 70 -4.40 15.80 13.16
N ILE A 71 -4.39 15.59 11.83
CA ILE A 71 -5.62 15.56 11.01
C ILE A 71 -6.59 14.48 11.47
N GLY A 72 -6.09 13.27 11.78
CA GLY A 72 -6.97 12.20 12.27
C GLY A 72 -7.50 12.45 13.68
N HIS A 73 -6.80 13.22 14.52
CA HIS A 73 -7.33 13.65 15.81
C HIS A 73 -8.43 14.71 15.64
N ALA A 74 -8.18 15.73 14.81
CA ALA A 74 -9.17 16.76 14.50
C ALA A 74 -10.45 16.16 13.90
N LEU A 75 -10.32 15.21 12.97
CA LEU A 75 -11.44 14.53 12.36
C LEU A 75 -12.27 13.72 13.38
N ARG A 76 -11.63 13.05 14.34
CA ARG A 76 -12.34 12.34 15.42
C ARG A 76 -13.07 13.30 16.36
N THR A 77 -12.49 14.46 16.63
CA THR A 77 -13.07 15.49 17.50
C THR A 77 -14.28 16.16 16.86
N ASP A 78 -14.17 16.55 15.58
CA ASP A 78 -15.21 17.32 14.90
C ASP A 78 -16.33 16.44 14.30
N TYR A 79 -16.01 15.19 13.96
CA TYR A 79 -16.96 14.24 13.39
C TYR A 79 -16.97 12.92 14.18
N PRO A 80 -17.45 12.94 15.43
CA PRO A 80 -17.52 11.75 16.28
C PRO A 80 -18.43 10.71 15.63
N GLY A 81 -17.84 9.60 15.19
CA GLY A 81 -18.53 8.53 14.45
C GLY A 81 -17.92 8.23 13.08
N MET A 82 -16.96 9.03 12.62
CA MET A 82 -16.12 8.67 11.48
C MET A 82 -15.11 7.60 11.89
N VAL A 83 -15.09 6.49 11.16
CA VAL A 83 -14.17 5.38 11.40
C VAL A 83 -12.90 5.65 10.60
N LEU A 84 -11.79 5.94 11.29
CA LEU A 84 -10.51 6.24 10.66
C LEU A 84 -9.35 5.59 11.40
N THR A 85 -8.31 5.24 10.65
CA THR A 85 -7.03 4.77 11.17
C THR A 85 -5.91 5.65 10.64
N ARG A 86 -4.95 5.94 11.51
CA ARG A 86 -3.69 6.57 11.14
C ARG A 86 -2.59 5.51 11.17
N TYR A 87 -1.67 5.61 10.24
CA TYR A 87 -0.47 4.79 10.25
C TYR A 87 0.71 5.55 9.68
N PHE A 88 1.90 5.14 10.09
CA PHE A 88 3.16 5.66 9.60
C PHE A 88 3.98 4.48 9.12
N ASN A 89 4.42 4.50 7.87
CA ASN A 89 5.32 3.49 7.34
C ASN A 89 6.73 4.09 7.24
N ASP A 90 7.67 3.44 7.91
CA ASP A 90 9.07 3.78 7.93
C ASP A 90 9.84 2.75 7.10
N ALA A 91 10.55 3.23 6.09
CA ALA A 91 11.07 2.41 5.01
C ALA A 91 12.07 1.36 5.51
N VAL A 92 13.02 1.75 6.38
CA VAL A 92 14.11 0.88 6.83
C VAL A 92 14.53 1.24 8.26
N GLN A 93 14.68 0.23 9.12
CA GLN A 93 15.22 0.38 10.47
C GLN A 93 16.18 -0.76 10.81
N ASP A 94 17.27 -0.42 11.50
CA ASP A 94 18.13 -1.41 12.13
C ASP A 94 17.54 -1.81 13.49
N VAL A 95 17.48 -3.11 13.72
CA VAL A 95 17.00 -3.70 14.98
C VAL A 95 18.05 -4.63 15.57
N VAL A 96 18.10 -4.68 16.89
CA VAL A 96 19.02 -5.54 17.65
C VAL A 96 18.25 -6.62 18.38
N VAL A 97 18.68 -7.87 18.19
CA VAL A 97 18.17 -9.06 18.88
C VAL A 97 19.33 -9.83 19.49
N GLY A 98 19.49 -9.71 20.81
CA GLY A 98 20.69 -10.20 21.51
C GLY A 98 21.90 -9.39 21.08
N GLU A 99 22.88 -10.07 20.47
CA GLU A 99 24.11 -9.46 19.93
C GLU A 99 24.07 -9.24 18.41
N ARG A 100 22.97 -9.63 17.74
CA ARG A 100 22.83 -9.56 16.29
C ARG A 100 22.07 -8.30 15.88
N VAL A 101 22.55 -7.65 14.82
CA VAL A 101 21.87 -6.52 14.16
C VAL A 101 21.22 -7.03 12.88
N PHE A 102 19.97 -6.62 12.66
CA PHE A 102 19.21 -6.93 11.47
C PHE A 102 18.66 -5.64 10.89
N GLN A 103 18.75 -5.50 9.58
CA GLN A 103 18.01 -4.47 8.87
C GLN A 103 16.64 -5.02 8.49
N LEU A 104 15.59 -4.32 8.90
CA LEU A 104 14.20 -4.60 8.59
C LEU A 104 13.63 -3.47 7.73
N GLU A 105 12.76 -3.82 6.82
CA GLU A 105 12.12 -2.91 5.88
C GLU A 105 10.62 -2.83 6.16
N ASN A 106 10.00 -1.69 5.84
CA ASN A 106 8.56 -1.47 6.01
C ASN A 106 8.10 -1.69 7.46
N ILE A 107 8.56 -0.82 8.36
CA ILE A 107 8.11 -0.80 9.75
C ILE A 107 6.83 0.02 9.83
N LEU A 108 5.74 -0.64 10.15
CA LEU A 108 4.42 -0.02 10.17
C LEU A 108 4.02 0.35 11.60
N TYR A 109 3.85 1.64 11.85
CA TYR A 109 3.34 2.16 13.11
C TYR A 109 1.84 2.42 12.95
N VAL A 110 1.00 1.79 13.76
CA VAL A 110 -0.45 1.81 13.58
C VAL A 110 -1.17 2.26 14.84
N ASP A 111 -2.31 2.92 14.69
CA ASP A 111 -3.22 3.09 15.81
C ASP A 111 -4.07 1.82 16.06
N SER A 112 -4.85 1.84 17.14
CA SER A 112 -5.64 0.68 17.57
C SER A 112 -6.80 0.32 16.63
N VAL A 113 -7.11 1.14 15.62
CA VAL A 113 -8.23 0.94 14.70
C VAL A 113 -7.78 0.27 13.41
N PHE A 114 -6.47 0.22 13.14
CA PHE A 114 -5.92 -0.27 11.87
C PHE A 114 -6.43 -1.65 11.45
N PHE A 115 -6.35 -2.65 12.33
CA PHE A 115 -6.81 -4.02 12.04
C PHE A 115 -8.32 -4.18 12.08
N ASN A 116 -9.09 -3.16 12.44
CA ASN A 116 -10.55 -3.14 12.29
C ASN A 116 -10.96 -2.72 10.88
N ILE A 117 -10.07 -2.00 10.18
CA ILE A 117 -10.28 -1.49 8.82
C ILE A 117 -9.62 -2.42 7.80
N PHE A 118 -8.37 -2.82 8.04
CA PHE A 118 -7.59 -3.66 7.14
C PHE A 118 -7.54 -5.11 7.61
N ASP A 119 -7.92 -6.02 6.71
CA ASP A 119 -7.89 -7.45 6.96
C ASP A 119 -6.49 -8.03 6.75
N TYR A 120 -5.92 -8.62 7.79
CA TYR A 120 -4.69 -9.42 7.74
C TYR A 120 -4.86 -10.71 8.53
N GLN A 121 -4.23 -11.78 8.06
CA GLN A 121 -4.35 -13.10 8.69
C GLN A 121 -3.39 -13.22 9.87
N TRP A 122 -3.94 -13.55 11.05
CA TRP A 122 -3.16 -13.79 12.26
C TRP A 122 -2.70 -15.25 12.32
N TYR A 123 -1.40 -15.44 12.55
CA TYR A 123 -0.81 -16.75 12.79
C TYR A 123 -0.80 -17.09 14.29
N LYS A 124 -0.41 -16.13 15.14
CA LYS A 124 -0.41 -16.24 16.61
C LYS A 124 -0.76 -14.90 17.27
N GLY A 125 -1.46 -14.96 18.41
CA GLY A 125 -1.85 -13.79 19.19
C GLY A 125 -3.28 -13.32 18.90
N ASN A 126 -3.75 -12.33 19.66
CA ASN A 126 -5.08 -11.77 19.53
C ASN A 126 -5.01 -10.30 19.06
N PRO A 127 -5.62 -9.95 17.91
CA PRO A 127 -5.62 -8.59 17.35
C PRO A 127 -6.04 -7.51 18.36
N GLU A 128 -6.98 -7.80 19.25
CA GLU A 128 -7.52 -6.85 20.21
C GLU A 128 -6.57 -6.52 21.37
N SER A 129 -5.59 -7.40 21.64
CA SER A 129 -4.68 -7.26 22.79
C SER A 129 -3.22 -7.06 22.41
N CYS A 130 -2.79 -7.56 21.26
CA CYS A 130 -1.37 -7.59 20.88
C CYS A 130 -0.72 -6.21 20.81
N LEU A 131 -1.46 -5.15 20.47
CA LEU A 131 -0.92 -3.81 20.24
C LEU A 131 -1.39 -2.78 21.29
N ARG A 132 -1.86 -3.22 22.46
CA ARG A 132 -2.34 -2.30 23.52
C ARG A 132 -1.24 -1.51 24.21
N GLN A 133 -0.05 -2.09 24.35
CA GLN A 133 1.07 -1.45 25.02
C GLN A 133 1.98 -0.77 23.99
N PRO A 134 2.39 0.50 24.15
CA PRO A 134 3.27 1.17 23.19
C PRO A 134 4.57 0.40 22.88
N SER A 135 5.10 -0.34 23.86
CA SER A 135 6.29 -1.19 23.73
C SER A 135 5.97 -2.64 23.31
N SER A 136 4.90 -2.85 22.55
CA SER A 136 4.56 -4.16 21.96
C SER A 136 4.81 -4.16 20.45
N THR A 137 4.98 -5.33 19.86
CA THR A 137 5.13 -5.46 18.42
C THR A 137 4.54 -6.77 17.91
N VAL A 138 4.07 -6.72 16.66
CA VAL A 138 3.64 -7.89 15.90
C VAL A 138 4.56 -8.03 14.70
N LEU A 139 5.04 -9.25 14.45
CA LEU A 139 5.93 -9.54 13.32
C LEU A 139 5.19 -10.31 12.24
N THR A 140 5.61 -10.19 10.99
CA THR A 140 5.23 -11.20 10.00
C THR A 140 5.95 -12.52 10.26
N ARG A 141 5.40 -13.62 9.74
CA ARG A 141 5.95 -14.95 9.90
C ARG A 141 7.37 -15.06 9.36
N SER A 142 7.64 -14.52 8.17
CA SER A 142 9.00 -14.50 7.61
C SER A 142 9.98 -13.71 8.47
N THR A 143 9.54 -12.57 9.03
CA THR A 143 10.36 -11.71 9.90
C THR A 143 10.67 -12.40 11.22
N ALA A 144 9.70 -13.08 11.82
CA ALA A 144 9.91 -13.84 13.03
C ALA A 144 10.96 -14.95 12.85
N ILE A 145 10.91 -15.66 11.72
CA ILE A 145 11.90 -16.68 11.37
C ILE A 145 13.28 -16.05 11.13
N LYS A 146 13.35 -14.92 10.41
CA LYS A 146 14.60 -14.18 10.18
C LYS A 146 15.29 -13.78 11.49
N LEU A 147 14.52 -13.30 12.47
CA LEU A 147 15.07 -12.83 13.74
C LEU A 147 15.39 -13.96 14.73
N PHE A 148 14.50 -14.96 14.84
CA PHE A 148 14.53 -15.94 15.93
C PHE A 148 14.71 -17.39 15.49
N GLY A 149 14.79 -17.66 14.17
CA GLY A 149 14.83 -19.02 13.62
C GLY A 149 13.54 -19.77 13.91
N GLU A 150 13.66 -21.02 14.35
CA GLU A 150 12.50 -21.87 14.71
C GLU A 150 11.99 -21.64 16.14
N ALA A 151 12.68 -20.83 16.95
CA ALA A 151 12.31 -20.61 18.34
C ALA A 151 11.08 -19.69 18.44
N ASP A 152 10.17 -19.96 19.40
CA ASP A 152 8.96 -19.15 19.57
C ASP A 152 9.33 -17.67 19.78
N PRO A 153 8.85 -16.74 18.93
CA PRO A 153 9.17 -15.32 19.04
C PRO A 153 8.38 -14.62 20.15
N ILE A 154 7.25 -15.17 20.60
CA ILE A 154 6.37 -14.49 21.57
C ILE A 154 7.11 -14.23 22.88
N GLY A 155 6.96 -13.01 23.41
CA GLY A 155 7.61 -12.55 24.65
C GLY A 155 9.07 -12.13 24.50
N LYS A 156 9.69 -12.33 23.32
CA LYS A 156 11.06 -11.88 23.08
C LYS A 156 11.12 -10.38 22.82
N ILE A 157 12.29 -9.81 23.09
CA ILE A 157 12.54 -8.37 22.97
C ILE A 157 13.31 -8.08 21.68
N ILE A 158 12.88 -7.04 20.99
CA ILE A 158 13.58 -6.43 19.85
C ILE A 158 13.89 -5.00 20.23
N LYS A 159 15.12 -4.55 19.99
CA LYS A 159 15.52 -3.15 20.22
C LYS A 159 15.55 -2.41 18.91
N PHE A 160 14.80 -1.33 18.80
CA PHE A 160 14.82 -0.40 17.67
C PHE A 160 15.87 0.69 17.91
N GLY A 161 16.12 1.51 16.88
CA GLY A 161 16.99 2.68 16.95
C GLY A 161 16.75 3.53 18.21
N LYS A 162 17.79 4.24 18.66
CA LYS A 162 17.79 5.02 19.92
C LYS A 162 17.53 4.21 21.20
N GLY A 163 17.60 2.87 21.13
CA GLY A 163 17.61 1.98 22.31
C GLY A 163 16.23 1.61 22.86
N LYS A 164 15.13 2.04 22.22
CA LYS A 164 13.78 1.65 22.64
C LYS A 164 13.53 0.18 22.35
N SER A 165 12.94 -0.50 23.33
CA SER A 165 12.67 -1.94 23.25
C SER A 165 11.17 -2.18 23.05
N VAL A 166 10.85 -3.17 22.22
CA VAL A 166 9.49 -3.70 22.05
C VAL A 166 9.46 -5.19 22.32
N THR A 167 8.34 -5.68 22.83
CA THR A 167 8.12 -7.10 23.11
C THR A 167 7.20 -7.68 22.05
N VAL A 168 7.58 -8.83 21.48
CA VAL A 168 6.76 -9.52 20.49
C VAL A 168 5.52 -10.12 21.16
N THR A 169 4.34 -9.68 20.74
CA THR A 169 3.04 -10.08 21.32
C THR A 169 2.17 -10.86 20.36
N GLY A 170 2.47 -10.82 19.06
CA GLY A 170 1.73 -11.56 18.04
C GLY A 170 2.53 -11.77 16.77
N ILE A 171 2.01 -12.64 15.91
CA ILE A 171 2.57 -12.97 14.60
C ILE A 171 1.45 -12.96 13.57
N LEU A 172 1.65 -12.23 12.49
CA LEU A 172 0.81 -12.22 11.29
C LEU A 172 1.41 -13.15 10.24
N GLU A 173 0.56 -13.70 9.37
CA GLU A 173 1.05 -14.20 8.08
C GLU A 173 1.63 -13.03 7.28
N ASP A 174 2.52 -13.34 6.33
CA ASP A 174 3.07 -12.31 5.45
C ASP A 174 1.95 -11.66 4.61
N PRO A 175 1.90 -10.32 4.50
CA PRO A 175 0.92 -9.64 3.65
C PRO A 175 0.96 -10.17 2.21
N PRO A 176 -0.19 -10.21 1.51
CA PRO A 176 -0.20 -10.52 0.09
C PRO A 176 0.73 -9.59 -0.69
N LYS A 177 1.41 -10.11 -1.72
CA LYS A 177 2.28 -9.30 -2.58
C LYS A 177 1.53 -8.17 -3.31
N GLN A 178 0.21 -8.28 -3.43
CA GLN A 178 -0.71 -7.28 -4.00
C GLN A 178 -1.26 -6.36 -2.89
N SER A 179 -0.39 -5.87 -2.01
CA SER A 179 -0.76 -4.90 -0.98
C SER A 179 0.04 -3.63 -1.16
N SER A 180 -0.64 -2.49 -1.15
CA SER A 180 0.00 -1.16 -1.13
C SER A 180 0.65 -0.85 0.22
N ASN A 181 0.37 -1.65 1.26
CA ASN A 181 0.92 -1.51 2.59
C ASN A 181 1.72 -2.78 2.97
N PRO A 182 2.85 -3.07 2.30
CA PRO A 182 3.73 -4.12 2.76
C PRO A 182 4.29 -3.74 4.14
N PHE A 183 4.48 -4.73 5.02
CA PHE A 183 5.16 -4.52 6.29
C PHE A 183 5.87 -5.79 6.75
N SER A 184 6.94 -5.64 7.52
CA SER A 184 7.64 -6.74 8.20
C SER A 184 7.35 -6.75 9.70
N VAL A 185 7.09 -5.56 10.26
CA VAL A 185 6.86 -5.32 11.68
C VAL A 185 5.72 -4.32 11.84
N VAL A 186 4.88 -4.54 12.85
CA VAL A 186 3.83 -3.62 13.26
C VAL A 186 4.05 -3.19 14.71
N ILE A 187 4.03 -1.90 14.97
CA ILE A 187 4.23 -1.29 16.30
C ILE A 187 3.08 -0.30 16.56
N PRO A 188 2.62 -0.14 17.82
CA PRO A 188 1.64 0.91 18.11
C PRO A 188 2.23 2.30 17.85
N ILE A 189 1.45 3.18 17.23
CA ILE A 189 1.89 4.54 16.88
C ILE A 189 2.28 5.37 18.12
N GLY A 190 1.77 5.02 19.30
CA GLY A 190 2.18 5.62 20.58
C GLY A 190 3.64 5.36 20.96
N PHE A 191 4.35 4.48 20.25
CA PHE A 191 5.80 4.31 20.37
C PHE A 191 6.59 5.55 19.89
N LEU A 192 6.02 6.27 18.92
CA LEU A 192 6.58 7.48 18.30
C LEU A 192 6.31 8.73 19.14
N ASP A 193 6.86 8.78 20.35
CA ASP A 193 6.85 10.02 21.14
C ASP A 193 7.81 11.08 20.56
N ARG A 194 7.68 12.31 21.08
CA ARG A 194 8.50 13.45 20.64
C ARG A 194 10.00 13.22 20.80
N ASP A 195 10.43 12.47 21.81
CA ASP A 195 11.84 12.15 22.03
C ASP A 195 12.36 11.19 20.95
N TYR A 196 11.54 10.21 20.56
CA TYR A 196 11.86 9.30 19.48
C TYR A 196 11.87 10.00 18.11
N MET A 197 10.87 10.85 17.83
CA MET A 197 10.77 11.58 16.57
C MET A 197 11.82 12.70 16.46
N GLY A 198 12.14 13.38 17.57
CA GLY A 198 13.10 14.47 17.62
C GLY A 198 12.57 15.82 17.12
N PHE A 199 11.26 15.93 16.87
CA PHE A 199 10.59 17.18 16.46
C PHE A 199 9.11 17.20 16.90
N ASP A 200 8.50 18.38 16.86
CA ASP A 200 7.08 18.58 17.15
C ASP A 200 6.25 18.28 15.90
N TYR A 201 5.48 17.20 15.94
CA TYR A 201 4.62 16.75 14.85
C TYR A 201 3.15 17.15 15.06
N ASP A 202 2.79 17.84 16.14
CA ASP A 202 1.39 18.16 16.47
C ASP A 202 0.82 19.36 15.68
N LYS A 203 1.60 19.93 14.76
CA LYS A 203 1.21 21.09 13.94
C LYS A 203 0.62 20.67 12.60
N PHE A 204 -0.40 21.39 12.15
CA PHE A 204 -1.01 21.15 10.83
C PHE A 204 -0.10 21.56 9.66
N SER A 205 0.89 22.41 9.93
CA SER A 205 1.96 22.77 8.99
C SER A 205 3.02 21.68 8.81
N THR A 206 3.07 20.68 9.69
CA THR A 206 4.07 19.61 9.66
C THR A 206 3.48 18.37 8.99
N THR A 207 4.06 17.99 7.85
CA THR A 207 3.75 16.74 7.15
C THR A 207 4.98 15.84 7.22
N LEU A 208 4.76 14.54 7.44
CA LEU A 208 5.82 13.55 7.51
C LEU A 208 5.58 12.53 6.39
N SER A 209 6.57 12.37 5.49
CA SER A 209 6.57 11.34 4.46
C SER A 209 6.31 9.97 5.08
N GLY A 210 5.33 9.24 4.57
CA GLY A 210 4.91 7.93 5.09
C GLY A 210 3.83 7.98 6.16
N PHE A 211 3.43 9.16 6.66
CA PHE A 211 2.30 9.28 7.57
C PHE A 211 0.99 9.44 6.80
N GLU A 212 0.09 8.48 6.96
CA GLU A 212 -1.15 8.38 6.21
C GLU A 212 -2.36 8.19 7.13
N CYS A 213 -3.54 8.46 6.58
CA CYS A 213 -4.81 8.14 7.24
C CYS A 213 -5.79 7.58 6.23
N CYS A 214 -6.46 6.51 6.65
CA CYS A 214 -7.57 5.94 5.93
C CYS A 214 -8.86 6.14 6.69
N VAL A 215 -9.93 6.37 5.94
CA VAL A 215 -11.31 6.41 6.42
C VAL A 215 -12.04 5.20 5.88
N LEU A 216 -12.80 4.54 6.75
CA LEU A 216 -13.78 3.53 6.36
C LEU A 216 -15.17 4.19 6.34
N LEU A 217 -15.74 4.33 5.14
CA LEU A 217 -17.07 4.89 4.97
C LEU A 217 -18.16 3.90 5.43
N LYS A 218 -19.26 4.44 5.96
CA LYS A 218 -20.46 3.62 6.22
C LYS A 218 -21.07 3.14 4.91
N GLU A 219 -21.91 2.11 5.00
CA GLU A 219 -22.66 1.65 3.83
C GLU A 219 -23.51 2.78 3.28
N ASN A 220 -23.41 3.03 1.97
CA ASN A 220 -24.09 4.10 1.23
C ASN A 220 -23.69 5.54 1.61
N GLU A 221 -22.62 5.74 2.39
CA GLU A 221 -22.08 7.09 2.65
C GLU A 221 -21.34 7.62 1.42
N SER A 222 -21.66 8.85 1.01
CA SER A 222 -21.04 9.48 -0.15
C SER A 222 -19.62 9.97 0.17
N PRO A 223 -18.60 9.64 -0.63
CA PRO A 223 -17.26 10.19 -0.48
C PRO A 223 -17.24 11.73 -0.51
N MET A 224 -18.12 12.36 -1.30
CA MET A 224 -18.19 13.82 -1.42
C MET A 224 -18.57 14.52 -0.10
N GLU A 225 -19.37 13.88 0.74
CA GLU A 225 -19.70 14.42 2.07
C GLU A 225 -18.45 14.44 2.95
N THR A 226 -17.63 13.39 2.89
CA THR A 226 -16.38 13.32 3.66
C THR A 226 -15.34 14.30 3.11
N ASP A 227 -15.25 14.48 1.79
CA ASP A 227 -14.41 15.56 1.21
C ASP A 227 -14.80 16.95 1.74
N SER A 228 -16.10 17.20 1.88
CA SER A 228 -16.60 18.46 2.44
C SER A 228 -16.21 18.64 3.91
N ARG A 229 -16.22 17.54 4.69
CA ARG A 229 -15.75 17.53 6.09
C ARG A 229 -14.24 17.76 6.17
N LEU A 230 -13.46 17.16 5.27
CA LEU A 230 -12.00 17.38 5.18
C LEU A 230 -11.67 18.86 4.88
N ALA A 231 -12.40 19.50 3.98
CA ALA A 231 -12.24 20.92 3.68
C ALA A 231 -12.57 21.83 4.89
N GLN A 232 -13.59 21.47 5.68
CA GLN A 232 -13.94 22.17 6.92
C GLN A 232 -12.84 22.05 7.98
N VAL A 233 -12.31 20.84 8.19
CA VAL A 233 -11.17 20.62 9.10
C VAL A 233 -9.97 21.42 8.64
N HIS A 234 -9.62 21.38 7.36
CA HIS A 234 -8.49 22.14 6.84
C HIS A 234 -8.64 23.64 7.12
N THR A 235 -9.83 24.18 6.89
CA THR A 235 -10.12 25.61 7.11
C THR A 235 -10.05 25.98 8.60
N LYS A 236 -10.63 25.15 9.46
CA LYS A 236 -10.71 25.40 10.92
C LYS A 236 -9.35 25.30 11.61
N TYR A 237 -8.51 24.35 11.21
CA TYR A 237 -7.21 24.09 11.83
C TYR A 237 -6.04 24.68 11.04
N ARG A 238 -6.31 25.58 10.09
CA ARG A 238 -5.27 26.28 9.34
C ARG A 238 -4.46 27.19 10.27
N GLU A 239 -3.15 27.02 10.24
CA GLU A 239 -2.20 27.90 10.94
C GLU A 239 -1.83 29.10 10.05
N GLU A 240 -1.73 30.31 10.62
CA GLU A 240 -1.18 31.47 9.91
C GLU A 240 0.28 31.21 9.52
N GLY A 241 0.61 31.34 8.23
CA GLY A 241 1.92 30.97 7.69
C GLY A 241 2.16 29.46 7.56
N GLY A 242 1.13 28.63 7.77
CA GLY A 242 1.17 27.18 7.58
C GLY A 242 0.99 26.74 6.13
N ALA A 243 0.40 25.56 5.92
CA ALA A 243 0.18 25.01 4.58
C ALA A 243 -0.52 26.03 3.64
N PRO A 244 -0.10 26.13 2.37
CA PRO A 244 -0.59 27.17 1.47
C PRO A 244 -2.11 27.07 1.26
N ASN A 245 -2.78 28.21 1.05
CA ASN A 245 -4.25 28.30 0.85
C ASN A 245 -4.79 27.43 -0.30
N ASN A 246 -3.91 26.98 -1.17
CA ASN A 246 -4.21 26.14 -2.32
C ASN A 246 -4.17 24.63 -2.00
N ARG A 247 -3.90 24.25 -0.74
CA ARG A 247 -3.87 22.85 -0.32
C ARG A 247 -5.29 22.33 -0.11
N ARG A 248 -5.57 21.17 -0.67
CA ARG A 248 -6.86 20.49 -0.57
C ARG A 248 -6.66 19.05 -0.16
N TYR A 249 -7.46 18.59 0.80
CA TYR A 249 -7.55 17.18 1.16
C TYR A 249 -8.81 16.57 0.56
N TYR A 250 -8.71 15.32 0.12
CA TYR A 250 -9.84 14.56 -0.40
C TYR A 250 -9.61 13.05 -0.28
N LEU A 251 -10.67 12.28 -0.50
CA LEU A 251 -10.65 10.84 -0.45
C LEU A 251 -10.23 10.21 -1.79
N MET A 252 -9.27 9.30 -1.71
CA MET A 252 -8.87 8.41 -2.79
C MET A 252 -9.25 6.96 -2.43
N PRO A 253 -9.99 6.21 -3.26
CA PRO A 253 -10.30 4.81 -2.97
C PRO A 253 -9.03 3.99 -2.79
N LEU A 254 -9.00 3.08 -1.82
CA LEU A 254 -7.82 2.26 -1.52
C LEU A 254 -7.30 1.52 -2.76
N THR A 255 -8.19 0.91 -3.54
CA THR A 255 -7.85 0.16 -4.77
C THR A 255 -7.30 1.03 -5.90
N GLN A 256 -7.24 2.36 -5.73
CA GLN A 256 -6.63 3.28 -6.68
C GLN A 256 -5.19 3.63 -6.31
N THR A 257 -4.81 3.48 -5.04
CA THR A 257 -3.48 3.84 -4.50
C THR A 257 -2.32 3.34 -5.36
N HIS A 258 -2.34 2.06 -5.71
CA HIS A 258 -1.30 1.42 -6.53
C HIS A 258 -1.13 2.04 -7.92
N PHE A 259 -2.15 2.76 -8.42
CA PHE A 259 -2.18 3.32 -9.77
C PHE A 259 -1.90 4.82 -9.86
N GLU A 260 -1.67 5.47 -8.71
CA GLU A 260 -1.46 6.92 -8.60
C GLU A 260 -0.10 7.17 -7.90
N PRO A 261 1.03 6.91 -8.60
CA PRO A 261 2.39 7.00 -8.04
C PRO A 261 2.73 8.41 -7.51
N GLU A 262 2.04 9.44 -8.00
CA GLU A 262 2.16 10.83 -7.57
C GLU A 262 1.76 11.01 -6.09
N PHE A 263 0.98 10.09 -5.52
CA PHE A 263 0.59 10.09 -4.10
C PHE A 263 1.41 9.09 -3.25
N SER A 264 2.55 8.62 -3.76
CA SER A 264 3.44 7.79 -2.97
C SER A 264 4.12 8.63 -1.88
N SER A 265 3.77 8.34 -0.63
CA SER A 265 4.30 9.05 0.55
C SER A 265 5.71 8.56 0.93
N ILE A 266 6.14 7.40 0.42
CA ILE A 266 7.41 6.74 0.72
C ILE A 266 8.17 6.47 -0.58
N SER A 267 9.48 6.68 -0.55
CA SER A 267 10.34 6.35 -1.66
C SER A 267 10.45 4.83 -1.84
N ASN A 268 10.42 4.37 -3.09
CA ASN A 268 10.53 2.95 -3.48
C ASN A 268 9.31 2.07 -3.18
N MET A 269 8.15 2.63 -2.84
CA MET A 269 6.92 1.86 -2.81
C MET A 269 6.53 1.47 -4.24
N TYR A 270 6.35 0.17 -4.50
CA TYR A 270 6.01 -0.32 -5.83
C TYR A 270 4.62 0.20 -6.23
N SER A 271 4.56 0.93 -7.33
CA SER A 271 3.33 1.45 -7.92
C SER A 271 3.42 1.40 -9.45
N THR A 272 2.28 1.44 -10.11
CA THR A 272 2.18 1.54 -11.57
C THR A 272 1.22 2.67 -11.93
N SER A 273 1.03 2.94 -13.23
CA SER A 273 0.01 3.91 -13.67
C SER A 273 -1.10 3.21 -14.44
N ARG A 274 -2.32 3.75 -14.38
CA ARG A 274 -3.44 3.24 -15.21
C ARG A 274 -3.12 3.30 -16.70
N MET A 275 -2.35 4.30 -17.13
CA MET A 275 -1.94 4.44 -18.51
C MET A 275 -1.01 3.29 -18.91
N THR A 276 -0.03 2.95 -18.08
CA THR A 276 0.87 1.81 -18.30
C THR A 276 0.10 0.50 -18.48
N LEU A 277 -0.89 0.24 -17.63
CA LEU A 277 -1.72 -0.96 -17.77
C LEU A 277 -2.54 -0.97 -19.06
N ARG A 278 -3.11 0.16 -19.47
CA ARG A 278 -3.84 0.27 -20.75
C ARG A 278 -2.92 -0.02 -21.94
N VAL A 279 -1.69 0.48 -21.90
CA VAL A 279 -0.68 0.20 -22.93
C VAL A 279 -0.34 -1.28 -22.97
N TYR A 280 -0.15 -1.95 -21.82
CA TYR A 280 0.09 -3.40 -21.80
C TYR A 280 -1.08 -4.20 -22.36
N VAL A 281 -2.33 -3.86 -22.02
CA VAL A 281 -3.51 -4.50 -22.61
C VAL A 281 -3.52 -4.32 -24.13
N LEU A 282 -3.23 -3.11 -24.63
CA LEU A 282 -3.17 -2.83 -26.07
C LEU A 282 -2.07 -3.66 -26.75
N ILE A 283 -0.88 -3.74 -26.16
CA ILE A 283 0.24 -4.56 -26.67
C ILE A 283 -0.17 -6.03 -26.73
N GLY A 284 -0.79 -6.57 -25.67
CA GLY A 284 -1.28 -7.96 -25.65
C GLY A 284 -2.29 -8.25 -26.77
N ILE A 285 -3.23 -7.34 -27.01
CA ILE A 285 -4.20 -7.44 -28.12
C ILE A 285 -3.50 -7.38 -29.48
N LEU A 286 -2.54 -6.48 -29.67
CA LEU A 286 -1.79 -6.36 -30.93
C LEU A 286 -0.96 -7.61 -31.23
N ILE A 287 -0.30 -8.18 -30.22
CA ILE A 287 0.47 -9.43 -30.35
C ILE A 287 -0.45 -10.58 -30.79
N LEU A 288 -1.63 -10.70 -30.16
CA LEU A 288 -2.63 -11.68 -30.58
C LEU A 288 -3.11 -11.43 -32.01
N GLY A 289 -3.39 -10.17 -32.37
CA GLY A 289 -3.82 -9.78 -33.70
C GLY A 289 -2.81 -10.19 -34.78
N VAL A 290 -1.53 -9.89 -34.58
CA VAL A 290 -0.44 -10.30 -35.49
C VAL A 290 -0.35 -11.83 -35.58
N GLY A 291 -0.44 -12.53 -34.45
CA GLY A 291 -0.45 -13.99 -34.42
C GLY A 291 -1.61 -14.61 -35.22
N ILE A 292 -2.82 -14.06 -35.08
CA ILE A 292 -4.01 -14.50 -35.79
C ILE A 292 -3.90 -14.21 -37.29
N VAL A 293 -3.49 -13.01 -37.70
CA VAL A 293 -3.33 -12.67 -39.12
C VAL A 293 -2.32 -13.59 -39.78
N ASN A 294 -1.19 -13.85 -39.13
CA ASN A 294 -0.18 -14.80 -39.63
C ASN A 294 -0.76 -16.21 -39.78
N PHE A 295 -1.60 -16.65 -38.85
CA PHE A 295 -2.27 -17.95 -38.93
C PHE A 295 -3.32 -18.02 -40.04
N VAL A 296 -4.13 -16.97 -40.22
CA VAL A 296 -5.14 -16.92 -41.29
C VAL A 296 -4.47 -16.91 -42.66
N ASN A 297 -3.41 -16.12 -42.85
CA ASN A 297 -2.62 -16.13 -44.08
C ASN A 297 -2.07 -17.51 -44.45
N LEU A 298 -1.77 -18.36 -43.44
CA LEU A 298 -1.36 -19.74 -43.65
C LEU A 298 -2.53 -20.65 -44.06
N ALA A 299 -3.73 -20.41 -43.54
CA ALA A 299 -4.92 -21.21 -43.87
C ALA A 299 -5.47 -20.91 -45.27
N THR A 300 -5.24 -19.69 -45.78
CA THR A 300 -5.65 -19.25 -47.11
C THR A 300 -4.61 -19.47 -48.21
N ALA A 301 -3.33 -19.67 -47.87
CA ALA A 301 -2.23 -19.97 -48.82
C ALA A 301 -2.04 -21.48 -49.05
#